data_AF-F8TT70-F1
#
_entry.id   AF-F8TT70-F1
#
_cell.length_a   1.000
_cell.length_b   1.000
_cell.length_c   1.000
_cell.angle_alpha   90.00
_cell.angle_beta   90.00
_cell.angle_gamma   90.00
#
_symmetry.space_group_name_H-M   'P 1'
#
loop_
_entity.id
_entity.type
_entity.pdbx_description
1 polymer ?
#
loop_
_entity_poly.entity_id
_entity_poly.type
_entity_poly.pdbx_seq_one_letter_code
_entity_poly.pdbx_strand_id
1 'polypeptide(L)'
;GLILALIACKQNVSSLDEKNSVSVDLPGGMKVLVSKEKDKDGKYSLMATVEKLELKGTSDKNNGSGTLEGEKTDKSKVKLTIAEDLSKTTFEIFKEDGKTLVSKKVTLKDKSSTEEKFNEKGEISEKKITRSNNTTIEYTEMTSKAVETLKGITLEGSKTTLTIKEGTVTLKKEIEKAGTVKLFLDDTATKKTAVWNDTSNTLTI
;
A
#
# COMPACT_ATOMS: atom_id res chain seq x y z
N GLY A 1 -5.34 0.80 40.63
CA GLY A 1 -5.24 0.44 39.21
C GLY A 1 -5.97 1.49 38.41
N LEU A 2 -5.26 2.25 37.58
CA LEU A 2 -5.88 3.21 36.66
C LEU A 2 -6.39 2.46 35.43
N ILE A 3 -7.71 2.37 35.30
CA ILE A 3 -8.35 1.94 34.05
C ILE A 3 -8.32 3.16 33.12
N LEU A 4 -7.45 3.14 32.11
CA LEU A 4 -7.53 4.07 30.99
C LEU A 4 -8.78 3.73 30.18
N ALA A 5 -9.84 4.50 30.36
CA ALA A 5 -10.99 4.49 29.48
C ALA A 5 -10.57 5.02 28.10
N LEU A 6 -10.62 4.15 27.08
CA LEU A 6 -10.53 4.56 25.69
C LEU A 6 -11.82 5.35 25.38
N ILE A 7 -11.71 6.67 25.34
CA ILE A 7 -12.77 7.54 24.85
C ILE A 7 -12.87 7.31 23.35
N ALA A 8 -13.82 6.48 22.91
CA ALA A 8 -14.33 6.58 21.56
C ALA A 8 -15.03 7.94 21.47
N CYS A 9 -14.33 8.96 20.95
CA CYS A 9 -14.97 10.22 20.58
C CYS A 9 -16.11 9.88 19.64
N LYS A 10 -17.34 10.05 20.12
CA LYS A 10 -18.56 10.00 19.31
C LYS A 10 -18.43 11.14 18.29
N GLN A 11 -17.89 10.83 17.11
CA GLN A 11 -17.60 11.82 16.08
C GLN A 11 -18.93 12.48 15.68
N ASN A 12 -19.07 13.80 15.90
CA ASN A 12 -20.19 14.59 15.41
C ASN A 12 -20.00 14.87 13.92
N VAL A 13 -20.08 13.83 13.10
CA VAL A 13 -19.99 13.98 11.65
C VAL A 13 -21.38 14.28 11.12
N SER A 14 -21.56 15.46 10.53
CA SER A 14 -22.80 15.82 9.84
C SER A 14 -23.03 14.87 8.67
N SER A 15 -24.29 14.56 8.34
CA SER A 15 -24.61 13.84 7.10
C SER A 15 -24.13 14.64 5.89
N LEU A 16 -23.25 14.06 5.08
CA LEU A 16 -22.73 14.70 3.87
C LEU A 16 -23.42 14.14 2.62
N ASP A 17 -23.73 15.04 1.69
CA ASP A 17 -24.24 14.76 0.35
C ASP A 17 -23.60 15.70 -0.67
N GLU A 18 -23.90 15.53 -1.96
CA GLU A 18 -23.34 16.36 -3.04
C GLU A 18 -23.71 17.85 -2.93
N LYS A 19 -24.79 18.20 -2.22
CA LYS A 19 -25.27 19.58 -2.10
C LYS A 19 -24.50 20.33 -1.02
N ASN A 20 -24.13 19.66 0.06
CA ASN A 20 -23.47 20.27 1.22
C ASN A 20 -21.96 19.98 1.34
N SER A 21 -21.39 19.26 0.37
CA SER A 21 -19.97 18.90 0.36
C SER A 21 -19.24 19.24 -0.93
N VAL A 22 -17.91 19.15 -0.89
CA VAL A 22 -17.00 19.21 -2.03
C VAL A 22 -16.31 17.85 -2.16
N SER A 23 -16.27 17.31 -3.38
CA SER A 23 -15.55 16.07 -3.66
C SER A 23 -14.10 16.35 -4.03
N VAL A 24 -13.18 15.61 -3.41
CA VAL A 24 -11.74 15.70 -3.65
C VAL A 24 -11.22 14.33 -4.10
N ASP A 25 -10.54 14.29 -5.23
CA ASP A 25 -9.90 13.08 -5.75
C ASP A 25 -8.58 12.81 -5.00
N LEU A 26 -8.35 11.54 -4.67
CA LEU A 26 -7.20 11.09 -3.88
C LEU A 26 -6.35 10.06 -4.64
N PRO A 27 -5.08 9.86 -4.24
CA PRO A 27 -4.29 8.71 -4.63
C PRO A 27 -5.07 7.40 -4.53
N GLY A 28 -4.89 6.51 -5.51
CA GLY A 28 -5.59 5.21 -5.55
C GLY A 28 -7.01 5.25 -6.13
N GLY A 29 -7.42 6.38 -6.72
CA GLY A 29 -8.76 6.51 -7.34
C GLY A 29 -9.90 6.64 -6.33
N MET A 30 -9.56 6.91 -5.06
CA MET A 30 -10.53 7.19 -4.01
C MET A 30 -11.03 8.63 -4.11
N LYS A 31 -12.21 8.88 -3.53
CA LYS A 31 -12.74 10.22 -3.34
C LYS A 31 -13.10 10.44 -1.88
N VAL A 32 -12.92 11.67 -1.41
CA VAL A 32 -13.41 12.12 -0.10
C VAL A 32 -14.35 13.30 -0.31
N LEU A 33 -15.45 13.30 0.42
CA LEU A 33 -16.37 14.41 0.56
C LEU A 33 -15.98 15.22 1.78
N VAL A 34 -15.91 16.54 1.61
CA VAL A 34 -15.56 17.52 2.65
C VAL A 34 -16.73 18.47 2.83
N SER A 35 -17.18 18.70 4.05
CA SER A 35 -18.23 19.69 4.31
C SER A 35 -17.84 21.08 3.81
N LYS A 36 -18.82 21.84 3.29
CA LYS A 36 -18.59 23.25 2.91
C LYS A 36 -18.38 24.16 4.13
N GLU A 37 -19.00 23.80 5.24
CA GLU A 37 -18.98 24.55 6.49
C GLU A 37 -18.35 23.74 7.62
N LYS A 38 -17.92 24.45 8.67
CA LYS A 38 -17.41 23.84 9.89
C LYS A 38 -18.57 23.37 10.78
N ASP A 39 -18.36 22.27 11.48
CA ASP A 39 -19.24 21.80 12.54
C ASP A 39 -19.18 22.71 13.77
N LYS A 40 -19.97 22.37 14.79
CA LYS A 40 -20.03 23.11 16.06
C LYS A 40 -18.69 23.16 16.82
N ASP A 41 -17.76 22.25 16.50
CA ASP A 41 -16.44 22.16 17.11
C ASP A 41 -15.37 22.87 16.23
N GLY A 42 -15.80 23.57 15.17
CA GLY A 42 -14.95 24.36 14.29
C GLY A 42 -14.18 23.55 13.26
N LYS A 43 -14.57 22.30 13.01
CA LYS A 43 -13.88 21.35 12.10
C LYS A 43 -14.72 21.02 10.87
N TYR A 44 -14.08 20.64 9.78
CA TYR A 44 -14.76 20.11 8.59
C TYR A 44 -15.07 18.64 8.76
N SER A 45 -16.29 18.23 8.41
CA SER A 45 -16.66 16.81 8.34
C SER A 45 -16.09 16.18 7.07
N LEU A 46 -15.60 14.95 7.18
CA LEU A 46 -15.08 14.14 6.10
C LEU A 46 -15.88 12.84 5.96
N MET A 47 -16.14 12.43 4.73
CA MET A 47 -16.75 11.14 4.43
C MET A 47 -16.13 10.51 3.17
N ALA A 48 -15.82 9.22 3.22
CA ALA A 48 -15.35 8.47 2.05
C ALA A 48 -16.00 7.09 2.04
N THR A 49 -16.22 6.52 0.86
CA THR A 49 -16.64 5.13 0.70
C THR A 49 -15.50 4.34 0.07
N VAL A 50 -14.98 3.35 0.81
CA VAL A 50 -13.90 2.47 0.36
C VAL A 50 -14.37 1.03 0.52
N GLU A 51 -14.30 0.22 -0.54
CA GLU A 51 -14.75 -1.19 -0.50
C GLU A 51 -16.20 -1.37 0.01
N LYS A 52 -17.10 -0.45 -0.34
CA LYS A 52 -18.50 -0.38 0.16
C LYS A 52 -18.64 -0.11 1.66
N LEU A 53 -17.56 0.25 2.35
CA LEU A 53 -17.56 0.72 3.73
C LEU A 53 -17.53 2.24 3.76
N GLU A 54 -18.48 2.83 4.48
CA GLU A 54 -18.49 4.27 4.77
C GLU A 54 -17.52 4.58 5.92
N LEU A 55 -16.61 5.52 5.67
CA LEU A 55 -15.66 6.04 6.65
C LEU A 55 -15.99 7.49 6.92
N LYS A 56 -15.88 7.90 8.19
CA LYS A 56 -16.20 9.25 8.64
C LYS A 56 -15.08 9.80 9.52
N GLY A 57 -14.95 11.11 9.52
CA GLY A 57 -13.97 11.80 10.35
C GLY A 57 -14.19 13.30 10.35
N THR A 58 -13.33 14.02 11.06
CA THR A 58 -13.28 15.49 11.04
C THR A 58 -11.85 15.98 10.83
N SER A 59 -11.70 17.20 10.31
CA SER A 59 -10.40 17.81 10.01
C SER A 59 -10.43 19.31 10.27
N ASP A 60 -9.28 19.86 10.67
CA ASP A 60 -9.10 21.31 10.74
C ASP A 60 -8.98 21.96 9.34
N LYS A 61 -8.72 21.14 8.31
CA LYS A 61 -8.52 21.57 6.92
C LYS A 61 -9.73 21.22 6.05
N ASN A 62 -10.03 22.09 5.10
CA ASN A 62 -11.11 21.93 4.13
C ASN A 62 -10.67 21.29 2.81
N ASN A 63 -9.42 20.82 2.71
CA ASN A 63 -8.84 20.31 1.48
C ASN A 63 -9.01 18.79 1.29
N GLY A 64 -9.69 18.11 2.23
CA GLY A 64 -9.88 16.66 2.22
C GLY A 64 -8.80 15.86 2.96
N SER A 65 -7.74 16.51 3.46
CA SER A 65 -6.77 15.83 4.33
C SER A 65 -7.35 15.58 5.71
N GLY A 66 -6.88 14.50 6.35
CA GLY A 66 -7.36 14.11 7.67
C GLY A 66 -7.37 12.60 7.87
N THR A 67 -8.05 12.17 8.93
CA THR A 67 -8.26 10.76 9.25
C THR A 67 -9.75 10.47 9.25
N LEU A 68 -10.13 9.37 8.59
CA LEU A 68 -11.46 8.82 8.59
C LEU A 68 -11.42 7.40 9.15
N GLU A 69 -12.43 7.04 9.92
CA GLU A 69 -12.53 5.75 10.58
C GLU A 69 -13.86 5.08 10.27
N GLY A 70 -13.89 3.76 10.36
CA GLY A 70 -15.09 2.95 10.19
C GLY A 70 -14.91 1.57 10.79
N GLU A 71 -15.98 0.77 10.75
CA GLU A 71 -16.01 -0.57 11.30
C GLU A 71 -16.66 -1.53 10.29
N LYS A 72 -16.00 -2.66 10.03
CA LYS A 72 -16.54 -3.73 9.19
C LYS A 72 -17.60 -4.54 9.95
N THR A 73 -18.37 -5.35 9.23
CA THR A 73 -19.38 -6.23 9.83
C THR A 73 -18.80 -7.29 10.77
N ASP A 74 -17.52 -7.65 10.60
CA ASP A 74 -16.77 -8.54 11.49
C ASP A 74 -16.11 -7.80 12.67
N LYS A 75 -16.47 -6.52 12.86
CA LYS A 75 -15.95 -5.58 13.87
C LYS A 75 -14.49 -5.17 13.70
N SER A 76 -13.83 -5.55 12.61
CA SER A 76 -12.50 -5.02 12.27
C SER A 76 -12.58 -3.50 12.14
N LYS A 77 -11.62 -2.79 12.74
CA LYS A 77 -11.54 -1.33 12.64
C LYS A 77 -10.82 -0.93 11.37
N VAL A 78 -11.29 0.10 10.70
CA VAL A 78 -10.72 0.61 9.45
C VAL A 78 -10.33 2.06 9.63
N LYS A 79 -9.16 2.43 9.12
CA LYS A 79 -8.65 3.80 9.16
C LYS A 79 -8.12 4.20 7.80
N LEU A 80 -8.57 5.34 7.30
CA LEU A 80 -8.02 6.01 6.14
C LEU A 80 -7.37 7.31 6.59
N THR A 81 -6.06 7.43 6.37
CA THR A 81 -5.31 8.67 6.59
C THR A 81 -4.89 9.28 5.26
N ILE A 82 -5.23 10.54 5.07
CA ILE A 82 -4.96 11.33 3.87
C ILE A 82 -3.94 12.41 4.25
N ALA A 83 -2.79 12.41 3.56
CA ALA A 83 -1.73 13.38 3.81
C ALA A 83 -2.19 14.82 3.55
N GLU A 84 -1.60 15.78 4.25
CA GLU A 84 -2.01 17.19 4.17
C GLU A 84 -1.89 17.80 2.78
N ASP A 85 -0.87 17.38 2.04
CA ASP A 85 -0.59 17.78 0.65
C ASP A 85 -1.30 16.90 -0.38
N LEU A 86 -2.15 15.98 0.07
CA LEU A 86 -2.89 15.00 -0.74
C LEU A 86 -1.98 14.09 -1.58
N SER A 87 -0.68 14.01 -1.27
CA SER A 87 0.29 13.21 -2.04
C SER A 87 0.20 11.71 -1.77
N LYS A 88 -0.43 11.33 -0.66
CA LYS A 88 -0.43 9.97 -0.12
C LYS A 88 -1.72 9.66 0.64
N THR A 89 -2.19 8.44 0.47
CA THR A 89 -3.22 7.84 1.31
C THR A 89 -2.68 6.59 1.98
N THR A 90 -3.10 6.34 3.22
CA THR A 90 -2.80 5.12 3.97
C THR A 90 -4.10 4.52 4.46
N PHE A 91 -4.43 3.33 3.97
CA PHE A 91 -5.63 2.58 4.33
C PHE A 91 -5.22 1.39 5.18
N GLU A 92 -5.69 1.33 6.41
CA GLU A 92 -5.30 0.34 7.41
C GLU A 92 -6.53 -0.40 7.92
N ILE A 93 -6.42 -1.72 8.04
CA ILE A 93 -7.41 -2.57 8.69
C ILE A 93 -6.75 -3.15 9.94
N PHE A 94 -7.45 -3.03 11.06
CA PHE A 94 -7.06 -3.54 12.37
C PHE A 94 -8.06 -4.60 12.82
N LYS A 95 -7.64 -5.46 13.76
CA LYS A 95 -8.55 -6.32 14.51
C LYS A 95 -9.54 -5.47 15.34
N GLU A 96 -10.51 -6.12 15.98
CA GLU A 96 -11.51 -5.46 16.85
C GLU A 96 -10.88 -4.59 17.96
N ASP A 97 -9.65 -4.92 18.39
CA ASP A 97 -8.87 -4.16 19.38
C ASP A 97 -8.42 -2.76 18.90
N GLY A 98 -8.54 -2.48 17.60
CA GLY A 98 -8.12 -1.21 16.98
C GLY A 98 -6.61 -0.95 17.00
N LYS A 99 -5.79 -1.96 17.30
CA LYS A 99 -4.33 -1.84 17.49
C LYS A 99 -3.55 -2.83 16.65
N THR A 100 -4.02 -4.07 16.57
CA THR A 100 -3.35 -5.12 15.83
C THR A 100 -3.66 -4.97 14.35
N LEU A 101 -2.65 -4.62 13.55
CA LEU A 101 -2.79 -4.52 12.09
C LEU A 101 -3.10 -5.89 11.48
N VAL A 102 -4.01 -5.88 10.51
CA VAL A 102 -4.35 -7.01 9.63
C VAL A 102 -3.80 -6.74 8.25
N SER A 103 -4.00 -5.51 7.74
CA SER A 103 -3.42 -5.08 6.48
C SER A 103 -3.21 -3.56 6.43
N LYS A 104 -2.32 -3.15 5.53
CA LYS A 104 -1.99 -1.75 5.26
C LYS A 104 -1.74 -1.57 3.77
N LYS A 105 -2.41 -0.59 3.18
CA LYS A 105 -2.18 -0.16 1.80
C LYS A 105 -1.80 1.31 1.76
N VAL A 106 -0.60 1.60 1.27
CA VAL A 106 -0.12 2.95 1.00
C VAL A 106 -0.19 3.20 -0.49
N THR A 107 -0.83 4.29 -0.90
CA THR A 107 -0.86 4.71 -2.31
C THR A 107 -0.34 6.13 -2.44
N LEU A 108 0.53 6.36 -3.42
CA LEU A 108 1.16 7.64 -3.70
C LEU A 108 0.50 8.31 -4.91
N LYS A 109 0.75 9.62 -5.06
CA LYS A 109 0.23 10.44 -6.17
C LYS A 109 0.69 9.96 -7.56
N ASP A 110 1.86 9.33 -7.64
CA ASP A 110 2.35 8.69 -8.87
C ASP A 110 1.65 7.36 -9.20
N LYS A 111 0.62 7.00 -8.42
CA LYS A 111 -0.19 5.78 -8.51
C LYS A 111 0.54 4.50 -8.11
N SER A 112 1.80 4.58 -7.68
CA SER A 112 2.46 3.44 -7.07
C SER A 112 1.82 3.13 -5.71
N SER A 113 1.86 1.87 -5.32
CA SER A 113 1.30 1.42 -4.04
C SER A 113 2.05 0.26 -3.45
N THR A 114 2.06 0.21 -2.12
CA THR A 114 2.54 -0.93 -1.35
C THR A 114 1.40 -1.44 -0.47
N GLU A 115 1.12 -2.73 -0.56
CA GLU A 115 0.14 -3.43 0.26
C GLU A 115 0.87 -4.48 1.11
N GLU A 116 0.59 -4.48 2.40
CA GLU A 116 1.19 -5.36 3.40
C GLU A 116 0.07 -6.08 4.16
N LYS A 117 0.22 -7.38 4.35
CA LYS A 117 -0.61 -8.16 5.30
C LYS A 117 0.24 -8.56 6.49
N PHE A 118 -0.40 -8.66 7.64
CA PHE A 118 0.26 -8.94 8.90
C PHE A 118 -0.24 -10.25 9.50
N ASN A 119 0.68 -11.02 10.10
CA ASN A 119 0.36 -12.21 10.87
C ASN A 119 -0.15 -11.83 12.28
N GLU A 120 -0.50 -12.84 13.09
CA GLU A 120 -1.00 -12.61 14.45
C GLU A 120 0.00 -11.93 15.40
N LYS A 121 1.30 -11.99 15.08
CA LYS A 121 2.37 -11.32 15.83
C LYS A 121 2.59 -9.87 15.39
N GLY A 122 1.86 -9.40 14.39
CA GLY A 122 2.03 -8.08 13.79
C GLY A 122 3.24 -7.98 12.85
N GLU A 123 3.78 -9.12 12.40
CA GLU A 123 4.87 -9.16 11.42
C GLU A 123 4.29 -9.24 10.01
N ILE A 124 4.97 -8.66 9.01
CA ILE A 124 4.53 -8.73 7.62
C ILE A 124 4.61 -10.19 7.14
N SER A 125 3.49 -10.74 6.70
CA SER A 125 3.40 -12.08 6.10
C SER A 125 3.45 -12.04 4.58
N GLU A 126 2.87 -10.99 3.99
CA GLU A 126 2.82 -10.77 2.54
C GLU A 126 3.06 -9.29 2.22
N LYS A 127 3.70 -9.04 1.08
CA LYS A 127 3.90 -7.68 0.55
C LYS A 127 3.71 -7.65 -0.96
N LYS A 128 2.88 -6.75 -1.45
CA LYS A 128 2.71 -6.46 -2.86
C LYS A 128 3.09 -5.02 -3.15
N ILE A 129 3.99 -4.83 -4.09
CA ILE A 129 4.37 -3.51 -4.60
C ILE A 129 3.85 -3.43 -6.02
N THR A 130 3.06 -2.39 -6.30
CA THR A 130 2.65 -2.03 -7.65
C THR A 130 3.34 -0.73 -8.02
N ARG A 131 4.17 -0.76 -9.06
CA ARG A 131 4.89 0.41 -9.54
C ARG A 131 3.96 1.29 -10.38
N SER A 132 4.33 2.55 -10.58
CA SER A 132 3.56 3.51 -11.40
C SER A 132 3.36 3.07 -12.86
N ASN A 133 4.22 2.18 -13.37
CA ASN A 133 4.10 1.56 -14.69
C ASN A 133 3.27 0.26 -14.70
N ASN A 134 2.54 -0.04 -13.61
CA ASN A 134 1.72 -1.23 -13.40
C ASN A 134 2.47 -2.57 -13.32
N THR A 135 3.80 -2.58 -13.33
CA THR A 135 4.55 -3.80 -12.97
C THR A 135 4.41 -4.07 -11.48
N THR A 136 4.39 -5.34 -11.10
CA THR A 136 4.21 -5.75 -9.71
C THR A 136 5.36 -6.61 -9.22
N ILE A 137 5.63 -6.55 -7.93
CA ILE A 137 6.36 -7.59 -7.22
C ILE A 137 5.56 -8.02 -6.00
N GLU A 138 5.35 -9.33 -5.88
CA GLU A 138 4.56 -9.96 -4.84
C GLU A 138 5.46 -10.91 -4.06
N TYR A 139 5.57 -10.64 -2.76
CA TYR A 139 6.23 -11.49 -1.79
C TYR A 139 5.16 -12.25 -1.02
N THR A 140 5.01 -13.53 -1.35
CA THR A 140 4.20 -14.48 -0.58
C THR A 140 5.13 -15.18 0.39
N GLU A 141 4.85 -15.13 1.69
CA GLU A 141 5.77 -15.62 2.73
C GLU A 141 7.12 -14.90 2.64
N MET A 142 7.25 -13.79 3.37
CA MET A 142 8.37 -12.82 3.32
C MET A 142 9.82 -13.36 3.37
N THR A 143 10.05 -14.67 3.48
CA THR A 143 11.35 -15.35 3.48
C THR A 143 11.57 -16.26 2.26
N SER A 144 10.54 -16.72 1.57
CA SER A 144 10.66 -17.88 0.65
C SER A 144 10.42 -17.52 -0.82
N LYS A 145 9.38 -16.76 -1.14
CA LYS A 145 8.91 -16.62 -2.54
C LYS A 145 8.69 -15.17 -2.96
N ALA A 146 9.11 -14.87 -4.18
CA ALA A 146 8.80 -13.64 -4.87
C ALA A 146 8.36 -13.92 -6.31
N VAL A 147 7.38 -13.16 -6.78
CA VAL A 147 6.92 -13.15 -8.16
C VAL A 147 6.93 -11.72 -8.65
N GLU A 148 7.64 -11.44 -9.73
CA GLU A 148 7.63 -10.13 -10.38
C GLU A 148 6.94 -10.23 -11.75
N THR A 149 5.87 -9.48 -11.92
CA THR A 149 5.11 -9.42 -13.17
C THR A 149 5.50 -8.16 -13.92
N LEU A 150 6.15 -8.36 -15.07
CA LEU A 150 6.55 -7.32 -16.01
C LEU A 150 5.59 -7.32 -17.23
N LYS A 151 5.81 -6.40 -18.18
CA LYS A 151 5.03 -6.39 -19.42
C LYS A 151 5.40 -7.60 -20.28
N GLY A 152 4.54 -8.63 -20.26
CA GLY A 152 4.67 -9.84 -21.10
C GLY A 152 5.59 -10.93 -20.54
N ILE A 153 6.18 -10.74 -19.35
CA ILE A 153 7.08 -11.71 -18.72
C ILE A 153 6.80 -11.75 -17.21
N THR A 154 6.82 -12.94 -16.63
CA THR A 154 6.78 -13.15 -15.17
C THR A 154 8.07 -13.81 -14.73
N LEU A 155 8.68 -13.28 -13.67
CA LEU A 155 9.86 -13.84 -13.02
C LEU A 155 9.46 -14.44 -11.68
N GLU A 156 9.93 -15.64 -11.39
CA GLU A 156 9.70 -16.30 -10.10
C GLU A 156 11.02 -16.66 -9.44
N GLY A 157 11.03 -16.63 -8.11
CA GLY A 157 12.19 -17.07 -7.34
C GLY A 157 12.02 -16.79 -5.86
N SER A 158 13.15 -16.56 -5.19
CA SER A 158 13.19 -16.18 -3.78
C SER A 158 13.01 -14.68 -3.60
N LYS A 159 12.83 -14.24 -2.35
CA LYS A 159 12.70 -12.82 -1.99
C LYS A 159 13.81 -11.93 -2.59
N THR A 160 15.03 -12.44 -2.69
CA THR A 160 16.19 -11.68 -3.14
C THR A 160 16.56 -11.97 -4.59
N THR A 161 16.14 -13.10 -5.16
CA THR A 161 16.62 -13.58 -6.45
C THR A 161 15.49 -14.17 -7.28
N LEU A 162 15.20 -13.57 -8.42
CA LEU A 162 14.23 -14.02 -9.41
C LEU A 162 14.95 -14.68 -10.58
N THR A 163 14.35 -15.68 -11.21
CA THR A 163 15.04 -16.48 -12.24
C THR A 163 14.20 -16.73 -13.47
N ILE A 164 14.87 -16.83 -14.63
CA ILE A 164 14.36 -17.45 -15.86
C ILE A 164 15.37 -18.53 -16.27
N LYS A 165 14.87 -19.69 -16.71
CA LYS A 165 15.71 -20.78 -17.22
C LYS A 165 15.34 -21.09 -18.67
N GLU A 166 16.36 -21.27 -19.50
CA GLU A 166 16.24 -21.69 -20.90
C GLU A 166 17.38 -22.68 -21.20
N GLY A 167 17.05 -23.96 -21.38
CA GLY A 167 18.04 -25.03 -21.52
C GLY A 167 19.00 -25.10 -20.33
N THR A 168 20.30 -24.95 -20.58
CA THR A 168 21.36 -24.94 -19.56
C THR A 168 21.64 -23.55 -18.98
N VAL A 169 21.00 -22.51 -19.53
CA VAL A 169 21.20 -21.12 -19.13
C VAL A 169 20.16 -20.72 -18.08
N THR A 170 20.63 -20.07 -17.01
CA THR A 170 19.81 -19.45 -15.98
C THR A 170 20.16 -17.97 -15.88
N LEU A 171 19.19 -17.09 -16.20
CA LEU A 171 19.28 -15.66 -15.91
C LEU A 171 18.74 -15.42 -14.49
N LYS A 172 19.52 -14.72 -13.66
CA LYS A 172 19.17 -14.34 -12.30
C LYS A 172 19.05 -12.83 -12.21
N LYS A 173 17.96 -12.36 -11.60
CA LYS A 173 17.75 -10.96 -11.22
C LYS A 173 17.76 -10.87 -9.70
N GLU A 174 18.76 -10.18 -9.15
CA GLU A 174 18.85 -9.93 -7.72
C GLU A 174 18.29 -8.54 -7.38
N ILE A 175 17.52 -8.48 -6.28
CA ILE A 175 16.92 -7.26 -5.75
C ILE A 175 17.56 -6.96 -4.40
N GLU A 176 18.39 -5.93 -4.35
CA GLU A 176 19.12 -5.53 -3.14
C GLU A 176 18.24 -4.69 -2.19
N LYS A 177 18.68 -4.54 -0.92
CA LYS A 177 17.94 -3.85 0.15
C LYS A 177 17.58 -2.38 -0.15
N ALA A 178 18.26 -1.74 -1.09
CA ALA A 178 18.01 -0.36 -1.52
C ALA A 178 17.14 -0.25 -2.79
N GLY A 179 16.59 -1.36 -3.29
CA GLY A 179 15.85 -1.40 -4.55
C GLY A 179 16.74 -1.41 -5.81
N THR A 180 18.06 -1.48 -5.63
CA THR A 180 19.02 -1.74 -6.70
C THR A 180 18.79 -3.13 -7.28
N VAL A 181 19.00 -3.27 -8.59
CA VAL A 181 18.89 -4.53 -9.31
C VAL A 181 20.25 -4.90 -9.88
N LYS A 182 20.60 -6.18 -9.79
CA LYS A 182 21.74 -6.77 -10.51
C LYS A 182 21.29 -7.98 -11.31
N LEU A 183 21.90 -8.20 -12.46
CA LEU A 183 21.64 -9.38 -13.28
C LEU A 183 22.89 -10.27 -13.36
N PHE A 184 22.68 -11.58 -13.35
CA PHE A 184 23.71 -12.59 -13.50
C PHE A 184 23.24 -13.67 -14.48
N LEU A 185 24.18 -14.32 -15.15
CA LEU A 185 23.89 -15.44 -16.04
C LEU A 185 24.82 -16.60 -15.72
N ASP A 186 24.23 -17.77 -15.48
CA ASP A 186 24.94 -19.03 -15.30
C ASP A 186 24.57 -19.98 -16.45
N ASP A 187 25.56 -20.60 -17.08
CA ASP A 187 25.36 -21.66 -18.09
C ASP A 187 26.13 -22.93 -17.68
N THR A 188 25.41 -24.01 -17.34
CA THR A 188 26.04 -25.27 -16.92
C THR A 188 26.76 -25.98 -18.07
N ALA A 189 26.46 -25.64 -19.32
CA ALA A 189 27.23 -26.10 -20.49
C ALA A 189 28.49 -25.26 -20.76
N THR A 190 28.74 -24.21 -19.95
CA THR A 190 29.87 -23.28 -20.02
C THR A 190 30.04 -22.57 -21.37
N LYS A 191 28.96 -22.44 -22.16
CA LYS A 191 28.99 -21.81 -23.49
C LYS A 191 28.68 -20.31 -23.46
N LYS A 192 28.00 -19.83 -22.42
CA LYS A 192 27.66 -18.41 -22.23
C LYS A 192 28.22 -17.93 -20.91
N THR A 193 28.86 -16.76 -20.96
CA THR A 193 29.30 -15.99 -19.79
C THR A 193 28.59 -14.66 -19.82
N ALA A 194 28.60 -13.89 -18.74
CA ALA A 194 28.10 -12.53 -18.81
C ALA A 194 28.80 -11.58 -17.84
N VAL A 195 28.81 -10.30 -18.18
CA VAL A 195 29.36 -9.22 -17.35
C VAL A 195 28.27 -8.18 -17.11
N TRP A 196 28.01 -7.88 -15.84
CA TRP A 196 27.09 -6.82 -15.43
C TRP A 196 27.82 -5.48 -15.31
N ASN A 197 27.20 -4.40 -15.80
CA ASN A 197 27.68 -3.04 -15.64
C ASN A 197 26.69 -2.22 -14.81
N ASP A 198 27.06 -1.88 -13.57
CA ASP A 198 26.25 -1.09 -12.65
C ASP A 198 26.00 0.35 -13.14
N THR A 199 26.87 0.90 -13.99
CA THR A 199 26.72 2.28 -14.50
C THR A 199 25.63 2.36 -15.55
N SER A 200 25.56 1.37 -16.45
CA SER A 200 24.57 1.34 -17.54
C SER A 200 23.38 0.43 -17.25
N ASN A 201 23.37 -0.29 -16.13
CA ASN A 201 22.39 -1.33 -15.81
C ASN A 201 22.21 -2.35 -16.95
N THR A 202 23.34 -2.82 -17.50
CA THR A 202 23.37 -3.71 -18.68
C THR A 202 24.10 -5.00 -18.36
N LEU A 203 23.53 -6.13 -18.79
CA LEU A 203 24.20 -7.43 -18.80
C LEU A 203 24.65 -7.75 -20.23
N THR A 204 25.94 -7.96 -20.45
CA THR A 204 26.51 -8.37 -21.75
C THR A 204 26.85 -9.86 -21.68
N ILE A 205 26.28 -10.66 -22.59
CA ILE A 205 26.52 -12.11 -22.73
C ILE A 205 27.62 -12.36 -23.76
#